data_AF-A0A353VR76-F1
#
_entry.id   AF-A0A353VR76-F1
#
_cell.length_a   1.000
_cell.length_b   1.000
_cell.length_c   1.000
_cell.angle_alpha   90.00
_cell.angle_beta   90.00
_cell.angle_gamma   90.00
#
_symmetry.space_group_name_H-M   'P 1'
#
loop_
_entity.id
_entity.type
_entity.pdbx_description
1 polymer ?
#
loop_
_entity_poly.entity_id
_entity_poly.type
_entity_poly.pdbx_seq_one_letter_code
_entity_poly.pdbx_strand_id
1 'polypeptide(L)'
;MNHLLYSLTLQAAPEVIDRIPSGYSNFVIPFVAGISFMLIWLTVGLIRLLAKIPADDRRRFGKSLITPKIALKNIKDLFCDCLFHTKIWKRKPLLGYMHSAIAFGWFMLIVLGHIEVALFVPKHLAWTDGGLFYPIFYRFFVWINPGHVTLRGWFFFFLMDFFLLYVLTGVGLAIFKRFRSIVLGMRHTTKPSLADRVALYSLWMIFPLRLLAESFTADLSGGSFLTVPVNHLWHWIFGDKLFFMPVWWAYSICLGLFFAAMPFSRYMHILTEVLWILLRNAGIQPRHPRKGVAEAEIYACSSCGLCLDACPMNVQKKNLKYSSVYFIRFLRRHNEKKINDIADKCLMCDKCHALCPVGVDAPALRRTQRATVNNSLPYDYSYLKADCPIGSVASASSATAPASVTGSSHPATEPTHSVTEPAEVTSNIQKSGEKVIYFAGCMTHLTPRIIKSVEKVFKFAGVDYIFADRDGGICCGRPLMLAGKTDAAHETISANRRMILSSGCRTLVLSCPICYKIFKDEYALEGIEVLHYTQFINRLTEEGKLKPVAGDERIVYHDPCELGRGCGVYKEPREVLGKVANLVKAAKEGDESVCCGGSLGSLTLDARDRAKITESSVGNLLANNPQTIV
;
A
#
# COMPACT_ATOMS: atom_id res chain seq x y z
N MET A 1 54.85 -43.10 1.04
CA MET A 1 54.37 -44.13 0.08
C MET A 1 53.62 -45.18 0.90
N ASN A 2 52.29 -45.07 1.03
CA ASN A 2 51.45 -46.05 1.72
C ASN A 2 50.35 -46.51 0.76
N HIS A 3 50.37 -47.80 0.46
CA HIS A 3 49.82 -48.44 -0.74
C HIS A 3 48.39 -49.00 -0.54
N LEU A 4 47.52 -48.30 0.20
CA LEU A 4 46.23 -48.86 0.65
C LEU A 4 44.98 -48.06 0.22
N LEU A 5 45.09 -47.24 -0.84
CA LEU A 5 43.95 -46.46 -1.40
C LEU A 5 43.61 -46.81 -2.86
N TYR A 6 44.17 -47.87 -3.43
CA TYR A 6 43.86 -48.33 -4.79
C TYR A 6 42.99 -49.60 -4.76
N SER A 7 41.73 -49.47 -4.35
CA SER A 7 40.67 -50.44 -4.68
C SER A 7 39.26 -49.92 -4.42
N LEU A 8 39.02 -48.62 -4.58
CA LEU A 8 37.66 -48.17 -4.91
C LEU A 8 37.50 -48.35 -6.42
N THR A 9 36.66 -49.29 -6.81
CA THR A 9 36.18 -49.43 -8.18
C THR A 9 35.75 -48.05 -8.69
N LEU A 10 36.18 -47.69 -9.90
CA LEU A 10 35.89 -46.44 -10.63
C LEU A 10 34.38 -46.16 -10.86
N GLN A 11 33.49 -46.87 -10.16
CA GLN A 11 32.04 -46.78 -10.24
C GLN A 11 31.38 -46.38 -8.90
N ALA A 12 32.15 -46.26 -7.81
CA ALA A 12 31.63 -45.99 -6.46
C ALA A 12 32.11 -44.67 -5.83
N ALA A 13 32.88 -43.83 -6.54
CA ALA A 13 33.30 -42.54 -6.02
C ALA A 13 32.11 -41.55 -6.02
N PRO A 14 31.84 -40.86 -4.90
CA PRO A 14 30.78 -39.86 -4.87
C PRO A 14 31.13 -38.70 -5.80
N GLU A 15 30.12 -38.20 -6.51
CA GLU A 15 30.22 -37.03 -7.42
C GLU A 15 30.77 -35.79 -6.70
N VAL A 16 30.49 -35.67 -5.40
CA VAL A 16 30.76 -34.53 -4.54
C VAL A 16 31.47 -35.02 -3.27
N ILE A 17 32.61 -34.40 -2.92
CA ILE A 17 33.39 -34.71 -1.72
C ILE A 17 33.50 -33.44 -0.86
N ASP A 18 33.29 -33.57 0.46
CA ASP A 18 33.58 -32.48 1.40
C ASP A 18 35.09 -32.19 1.42
N ARG A 19 35.47 -30.99 0.99
CA ARG A 19 36.83 -30.47 1.10
C ARG A 19 37.25 -30.26 2.56
N ILE A 20 36.30 -29.89 3.40
CA ILE A 20 36.50 -29.66 4.84
C ILE A 20 35.51 -30.55 5.60
N PRO A 21 35.98 -31.62 6.27
CA PRO A 21 35.10 -32.57 6.95
C PRO A 21 34.20 -31.95 8.03
N SER A 22 34.66 -30.87 8.67
CA SER A 22 33.88 -30.14 9.68
C SER A 22 32.77 -29.26 9.10
N GLY A 23 32.73 -29.04 7.77
CA GLY A 23 31.78 -28.14 7.13
C GLY A 23 31.86 -26.68 7.59
N TYR A 24 32.93 -26.29 8.30
CA TYR A 24 33.06 -24.98 8.94
C TYR A 24 34.38 -24.27 8.63
N SER A 25 34.32 -22.94 8.51
CA SER A 25 35.49 -22.07 8.39
C SER A 25 35.23 -20.69 8.98
N ASN A 26 36.26 -20.06 9.53
CA ASN A 26 36.16 -18.79 10.26
C ASN A 26 35.64 -17.62 9.42
N PHE A 27 35.81 -17.66 8.09
CA PHE A 27 35.32 -16.58 7.22
C PHE A 27 33.79 -16.47 7.23
N VAL A 28 33.06 -17.49 7.70
CA VAL A 28 31.60 -17.50 7.76
C VAL A 28 31.04 -16.71 8.95
N ILE A 29 31.88 -16.42 9.97
CA ILE A 29 31.49 -15.73 11.21
C ILE A 29 30.74 -14.41 10.95
N PRO A 30 31.19 -13.49 10.07
CA PRO A 30 30.48 -12.24 9.80
C PRO A 30 29.04 -12.45 9.31
N PHE A 31 28.81 -13.40 8.40
CA PHE A 31 27.48 -13.75 7.93
C PHE A 31 26.61 -14.30 9.07
N VAL A 32 27.13 -15.27 9.83
CA VAL A 32 26.38 -15.91 10.93
C VAL A 32 25.99 -14.89 12.00
N ALA A 33 26.92 -14.00 12.38
CA ALA A 33 26.63 -12.94 13.33
C ALA A 33 25.51 -12.00 12.81
N GLY A 34 25.60 -11.57 11.54
CA GLY A 34 24.61 -10.70 10.91
C GLY A 34 23.22 -11.33 10.82
N ILE A 35 23.10 -12.56 10.34
CA ILE A 35 21.81 -13.25 10.20
C ILE A 35 21.21 -13.60 11.57
N SER A 36 22.03 -13.98 12.56
CA SER A 36 21.56 -14.28 13.92
C SER A 36 21.00 -13.02 14.60
N PHE A 37 21.70 -11.89 14.49
CA PHE A 37 21.19 -10.60 14.96
C PHE A 37 19.84 -10.24 14.31
N MET A 38 19.73 -10.41 12.99
CA MET A 38 18.50 -10.14 12.27
C MET A 38 17.35 -11.06 12.71
N LEU A 39 17.58 -12.37 12.87
CA LEU A 39 16.56 -13.34 13.31
C LEU A 39 16.08 -13.03 14.73
N ILE A 40 16.98 -12.70 15.66
CA ILE A 40 16.62 -12.27 17.01
C ILE A 40 15.77 -10.99 16.95
N TRP A 41 16.19 -10.00 16.17
CA TRP A 41 15.47 -8.74 16.01
C TRP A 41 14.04 -8.95 15.50
N LEU A 42 13.88 -9.77 14.46
CA LEU A 42 12.56 -10.08 13.87
C LEU A 42 11.67 -10.84 14.84
N THR A 43 12.24 -11.82 15.55
CA THR A 43 11.49 -12.64 16.52
C THR A 43 10.96 -11.76 17.65
N VAL A 44 11.82 -10.93 18.24
CA VAL A 44 11.43 -9.96 19.29
C VAL A 44 10.41 -8.95 18.74
N GLY A 45 10.62 -8.44 17.53
CA GLY A 45 9.71 -7.51 16.87
C GLY A 45 8.33 -8.10 16.61
N LEU A 46 8.27 -9.34 16.12
CA LEU A 46 7.04 -10.08 15.84
C LEU A 46 6.27 -10.38 17.14
N ILE A 47 6.95 -10.86 18.18
CA ILE A 47 6.33 -11.10 19.50
C ILE A 47 5.73 -9.81 20.05
N ARG A 48 6.50 -8.70 20.03
CA ARG A 48 6.01 -7.39 20.49
C ARG A 48 4.83 -6.89 19.67
N LEU A 49 4.83 -7.10 18.36
CA LEU A 49 3.73 -6.70 17.49
C LEU A 49 2.47 -7.50 17.81
N LEU A 50 2.56 -8.84 17.85
CA LEU A 50 1.42 -9.72 18.13
C LEU A 50 0.82 -9.47 19.52
N ALA A 51 1.66 -9.14 20.50
CA ALA A 51 1.23 -8.76 21.84
C ALA A 51 0.42 -7.45 21.85
N LYS A 52 0.77 -6.48 20.99
CA LYS A 52 0.07 -5.18 20.88
C LYS A 52 -1.22 -5.22 20.05
N ILE A 53 -1.47 -6.31 19.30
CA ILE A 53 -2.70 -6.46 18.51
C ILE A 53 -3.86 -6.87 19.45
N PRO A 54 -5.01 -6.18 19.41
CA PRO A 54 -6.20 -6.52 20.20
C PRO A 54 -6.68 -7.96 19.98
N ALA A 55 -7.33 -8.55 20.99
CA ALA A 55 -7.72 -9.96 20.97
C ALA A 55 -8.59 -10.33 19.75
N ASP A 56 -9.53 -9.46 19.38
CA ASP A 56 -10.42 -9.67 18.23
C ASP A 56 -9.65 -9.73 16.91
N ASP A 57 -8.70 -8.81 16.72
CA ASP A 57 -7.86 -8.76 15.52
C ASP A 57 -6.90 -9.95 15.47
N ARG A 58 -6.39 -10.41 16.62
CA ARG A 58 -5.56 -11.61 16.70
C ARG A 58 -6.34 -12.85 16.30
N ARG A 59 -7.60 -12.97 16.72
CA ARG A 59 -8.50 -14.06 16.33
C ARG A 59 -8.82 -14.02 14.82
N ARG A 60 -9.08 -12.83 14.27
CA ARG A 60 -9.28 -12.63 12.82
C ARG A 60 -8.04 -13.01 12.03
N PHE A 61 -6.86 -12.59 12.49
CA PHE A 61 -5.58 -12.96 11.87
C PHE A 61 -5.38 -14.48 11.85
N GLY A 62 -5.54 -15.16 12.98
CA GLY A 62 -5.42 -16.62 13.04
C GLY A 62 -6.39 -17.35 12.10
N LYS A 63 -7.66 -16.93 12.07
CA LYS A 63 -8.67 -17.47 11.12
C LYS A 63 -8.29 -17.23 9.66
N SER A 64 -7.68 -16.08 9.35
CA SER A 64 -7.29 -15.71 7.98
C SER A 64 -6.22 -16.64 7.40
N LEU A 65 -5.35 -17.22 8.25
CA LEU A 65 -4.29 -18.14 7.82
C LEU A 65 -4.83 -19.53 7.50
N ILE A 66 -5.93 -19.94 8.14
CA ILE A 66 -6.52 -21.27 7.99
C ILE A 66 -7.61 -21.28 6.90
N THR A 67 -8.31 -20.16 6.70
CA THR A 67 -9.39 -20.05 5.71
C THR A 67 -8.83 -20.24 4.29
N PRO A 68 -9.19 -21.31 3.55
CA PRO A 68 -8.52 -21.67 2.29
C PRO A 68 -8.52 -20.56 1.23
N LYS A 69 -9.64 -19.85 1.09
CA LYS A 69 -9.77 -18.73 0.14
C LYS A 69 -8.77 -17.60 0.43
N ILE A 70 -8.56 -17.28 1.71
CA ILE A 70 -7.65 -16.22 2.13
C ILE A 70 -6.20 -16.72 2.11
N ALA A 71 -5.95 -17.96 2.53
CA ALA A 71 -4.63 -18.58 2.47
C ALA A 71 -4.08 -18.66 1.04
N LEU A 72 -4.89 -19.10 0.06
CA LEU A 72 -4.48 -19.12 -1.34
C LEU A 72 -4.22 -17.71 -1.88
N LYS A 73 -5.04 -16.73 -1.49
CA LYS A 73 -4.81 -15.32 -1.80
C LYS A 73 -3.49 -14.82 -1.20
N ASN A 74 -3.19 -15.17 0.04
CA ASN A 74 -1.93 -14.80 0.72
C ASN A 74 -0.72 -15.35 -0.03
N ILE A 75 -0.76 -16.62 -0.43
CA ILE A 75 0.32 -17.24 -1.21
C ILE A 75 0.46 -16.52 -2.55
N LYS A 76 -0.64 -16.34 -3.29
CA LYS A 76 -0.62 -15.63 -4.57
C LYS A 76 -0.04 -14.21 -4.44
N ASP A 77 -0.50 -13.44 -3.46
CA ASP A 77 -0.04 -12.07 -3.24
C ASP A 77 1.43 -12.06 -2.82
N LEU A 78 1.89 -13.01 -2.00
CA LEU A 78 3.31 -13.13 -1.61
C LEU A 78 4.21 -13.35 -2.83
N PHE A 79 3.86 -14.30 -3.70
CA PHE A 79 4.63 -14.56 -4.92
C PHE A 79 4.55 -13.38 -5.92
N CYS A 80 3.34 -12.86 -6.18
CA CYS A 80 3.14 -11.81 -7.16
C CYS A 80 3.67 -10.43 -6.71
N ASP A 81 3.56 -10.09 -5.43
CA ASP A 81 3.95 -8.77 -4.92
C ASP A 81 5.39 -8.75 -4.40
N CYS A 82 5.87 -9.79 -3.70
CA CYS A 82 7.23 -9.79 -3.11
C CYS A 82 8.30 -10.34 -4.06
N LEU A 83 8.03 -11.41 -4.82
CA LEU A 83 9.05 -12.02 -5.70
C LEU A 83 9.04 -11.39 -7.10
N PHE A 84 7.87 -11.34 -7.76
CA PHE A 84 7.76 -10.85 -9.13
C PHE A 84 7.45 -9.36 -9.25
N HIS A 85 7.04 -8.70 -8.16
CA HIS A 85 6.66 -7.28 -8.14
C HIS A 85 5.71 -6.89 -9.29
N THR A 86 4.71 -7.73 -9.57
CA THR A 86 3.78 -7.60 -10.71
C THR A 86 3.08 -6.24 -10.76
N LYS A 87 2.77 -5.64 -9.61
CA LYS A 87 2.20 -4.29 -9.51
C LYS A 87 3.13 -3.20 -10.05
N ILE A 88 4.43 -3.32 -9.81
CA ILE A 88 5.43 -2.40 -10.37
C ILE A 88 5.55 -2.65 -11.87
N TRP A 89 5.57 -3.93 -12.29
CA TRP A 89 5.66 -4.33 -13.69
C TRP A 89 4.56 -3.70 -14.55
N LYS A 90 3.30 -3.76 -14.08
CA LYS A 90 2.13 -3.20 -14.77
C LYS A 90 2.23 -1.69 -15.04
N ARG A 91 2.97 -0.96 -14.20
CA ARG A 91 3.09 0.52 -14.29
C ARG A 91 4.38 0.94 -14.98
N LYS A 92 5.49 0.27 -14.67
CA LYS A 92 6.86 0.61 -15.08
C LYS A 92 7.65 -0.70 -15.32
N PRO A 93 7.61 -1.28 -16.53
CA PRO A 93 8.15 -2.62 -16.78
C PRO A 93 9.65 -2.73 -16.49
N LEU A 94 10.47 -1.75 -16.93
CA LEU A 94 11.92 -1.76 -16.66
C LEU A 94 12.25 -1.68 -15.16
N LEU A 95 11.48 -0.91 -14.40
CA LEU A 95 11.63 -0.81 -12.95
C LEU A 95 11.17 -2.10 -12.26
N GLY A 96 10.12 -2.74 -12.78
CA GLY A 96 9.64 -4.05 -12.34
C GLY A 96 10.68 -5.14 -12.55
N TYR A 97 11.23 -5.23 -13.76
CA TYR A 97 12.30 -6.16 -14.12
C TYR A 97 13.48 -6.04 -13.14
N MET A 98 14.00 -4.82 -12.93
CA MET A 98 15.11 -4.57 -12.01
C MET A 98 14.88 -5.15 -10.60
N HIS A 99 13.69 -4.95 -10.01
CA HIS A 99 13.41 -5.49 -8.68
C HIS A 99 13.16 -7.00 -8.71
N SER A 100 12.42 -7.50 -9.70
CA SER A 100 12.14 -8.93 -9.83
C SER A 100 13.43 -9.73 -10.07
N ALA A 101 14.38 -9.18 -10.82
CA ALA A 101 15.68 -9.81 -11.07
C ALA A 101 16.48 -9.99 -9.79
N ILE A 102 16.47 -8.99 -8.91
CA ILE A 102 17.12 -9.07 -7.60
C ILE A 102 16.36 -10.02 -6.66
N ALA A 103 15.04 -9.88 -6.53
CA ALA A 103 14.25 -10.65 -5.57
C ALA A 103 14.08 -12.11 -5.98
N PHE A 104 13.53 -12.37 -7.17
CA PHE A 104 13.32 -13.73 -7.67
C PHE A 104 14.63 -14.44 -7.97
N GLY A 105 15.62 -13.75 -8.55
CA GLY A 105 16.93 -14.34 -8.81
C GLY A 105 17.65 -14.75 -7.52
N TRP A 106 17.64 -13.89 -6.49
CA TRP A 106 18.24 -14.25 -5.20
C TRP A 106 17.48 -15.38 -4.50
N PHE A 107 16.15 -15.36 -4.54
CA PHE A 107 15.33 -16.46 -4.03
C PHE A 107 15.69 -17.79 -4.71
N MET A 108 15.83 -17.81 -6.04
CA MET A 108 16.21 -19.01 -6.79
C MET A 108 17.61 -19.49 -6.43
N LEU A 109 18.59 -18.58 -6.27
CA LEU A 109 19.93 -18.97 -5.81
C LEU A 109 19.94 -19.62 -4.43
N ILE A 110 19.07 -19.16 -3.51
CA ILE A 110 18.92 -19.78 -2.19
C ILE A 110 18.27 -21.15 -2.31
N VAL A 111 17.14 -21.26 -3.03
CA VAL A 111 16.41 -22.52 -3.20
C VAL A 111 17.28 -23.59 -3.86
N LEU A 112 17.98 -23.24 -4.93
CA LEU A 112 18.84 -24.17 -5.66
C LEU A 112 20.04 -24.60 -4.82
N GLY A 113 20.66 -23.68 -4.08
CA GLY A 113 21.72 -24.05 -3.14
C GLY A 113 21.27 -25.03 -2.06
N HIS A 114 20.05 -24.87 -1.52
CA HIS A 114 19.50 -25.81 -0.55
C HIS A 114 19.16 -27.17 -1.16
N ILE A 115 18.60 -27.17 -2.38
CA ILE A 115 18.35 -28.40 -3.14
C ILE A 115 19.67 -29.13 -3.42
N GLU A 116 20.71 -28.41 -3.82
CA GLU A 116 22.04 -28.99 -4.08
C GLU A 116 22.62 -29.67 -2.82
N VAL A 117 22.59 -28.99 -1.68
CA VAL A 117 23.01 -29.58 -0.39
C VAL A 117 22.15 -30.79 -0.02
N ALA A 118 20.83 -30.70 -0.16
CA ALA A 118 19.93 -31.80 0.18
C ALA A 118 20.16 -33.06 -0.67
N LEU A 119 20.65 -32.89 -1.90
CA LEU A 119 20.87 -33.98 -2.85
C LEU A 119 22.27 -34.59 -2.73
N PHE A 120 23.30 -33.77 -2.56
CA PHE A 120 24.69 -34.23 -2.62
C PHE A 120 25.34 -34.39 -1.24
N VAL A 121 24.94 -33.58 -0.24
CA VAL A 121 25.53 -33.62 1.11
C VAL A 121 24.48 -33.38 2.21
N PRO A 122 23.47 -34.26 2.34
CA PRO A 122 22.29 -34.02 3.19
C PRO A 122 22.61 -33.86 4.67
N LYS A 123 23.75 -34.38 5.15
CA LYS A 123 24.21 -34.25 6.54
C LYS A 123 24.40 -32.78 6.99
N HIS A 124 24.69 -31.87 6.07
CA HIS A 124 24.89 -30.44 6.37
C HIS A 124 23.61 -29.60 6.18
N LEU A 125 22.46 -30.24 5.95
CA LEU A 125 21.16 -29.56 5.82
C LEU A 125 20.56 -29.22 7.19
N ALA A 126 20.91 -29.97 8.24
CA ALA A 126 20.43 -29.73 9.59
C ALA A 126 20.92 -28.37 10.11
N TRP A 127 20.06 -27.67 10.85
CA TRP A 127 20.36 -26.34 11.39
C TRP A 127 21.59 -26.34 12.33
N THR A 128 21.82 -27.47 13.02
CA THR A 128 22.93 -27.71 13.95
C THR A 128 24.30 -27.87 13.27
N ASP A 129 24.33 -28.33 12.02
CA ASP A 129 25.55 -28.71 11.30
C ASP A 129 25.87 -27.75 10.15
N GLY A 130 25.44 -26.49 10.28
CA GLY A 130 25.75 -25.43 9.32
C GLY A 130 24.66 -25.12 8.29
N GLY A 131 23.44 -25.65 8.46
CA GLY A 131 22.32 -25.46 7.52
C GLY A 131 21.96 -24.01 7.17
N LEU A 132 22.34 -23.01 7.98
CA LEU A 132 22.13 -21.59 7.65
C LEU A 132 23.13 -21.04 6.62
N PHE A 133 24.37 -21.52 6.63
CA PHE A 133 25.47 -20.93 5.86
C PHE A 133 26.01 -21.88 4.79
N TYR A 134 25.95 -23.18 5.02
CA TYR A 134 26.51 -24.19 4.13
C TYR A 134 25.92 -24.11 2.71
N PRO A 135 24.59 -23.96 2.51
CA PRO A 135 24.02 -23.78 1.17
C PRO A 135 24.47 -22.51 0.45
N ILE A 136 24.84 -21.46 1.19
CA ILE A 136 25.27 -20.17 0.63
C ILE A 136 26.75 -20.24 0.22
N PHE A 137 27.57 -20.93 1.01
CA PHE A 137 29.01 -21.10 0.79
C PHE A 137 29.36 -22.49 0.22
N TYR A 138 28.40 -23.18 -0.40
CA TYR A 138 28.53 -24.56 -0.86
C TYR A 138 29.79 -24.80 -1.70
N ARG A 139 30.04 -23.91 -2.67
CA ARG A 139 31.19 -23.94 -3.59
C ARG A 139 32.55 -23.81 -2.90
N PHE A 140 32.58 -23.36 -1.65
CA PHE A 140 33.81 -23.33 -0.86
C PHE A 140 34.11 -24.68 -0.18
N PHE A 141 33.08 -25.34 0.34
CA PHE A 141 33.20 -26.54 1.18
C PHE A 141 33.29 -27.84 0.39
N VAL A 142 32.91 -27.81 -0.89
CA VAL A 142 32.85 -29.00 -1.74
C VAL A 142 33.97 -29.02 -2.78
N TRP A 143 34.44 -30.22 -3.07
CA TRP A 143 35.21 -30.56 -4.26
C TRP A 143 34.39 -31.49 -5.16
N ILE A 144 34.38 -31.22 -6.46
CA ILE A 144 33.65 -32.02 -7.44
C ILE A 144 34.64 -32.92 -8.18
N ASN A 145 34.30 -34.21 -8.26
CA ASN A 145 35.15 -35.17 -8.92
C ASN A 145 35.00 -35.05 -10.46
N PRO A 146 36.04 -34.62 -11.20
CA PRO A 146 35.93 -34.36 -12.64
C PRO A 146 35.61 -35.61 -13.47
N GLY A 147 35.88 -36.82 -12.94
CA GLY A 147 35.54 -38.08 -13.60
C GLY A 147 34.10 -38.55 -13.44
N HIS A 148 33.28 -37.88 -12.61
CA HIS A 148 31.96 -38.36 -12.19
C HIS A 148 30.84 -37.31 -12.25
N VAL A 149 31.01 -36.22 -13.01
CA VAL A 149 29.98 -35.18 -13.15
C VAL A 149 28.78 -35.76 -13.90
N THR A 150 27.63 -35.84 -13.24
CA THR A 150 26.39 -36.31 -13.85
C THR A 150 25.72 -35.19 -14.64
N LEU A 151 24.82 -35.54 -15.57
CA LEU A 151 23.98 -34.56 -16.29
C LEU A 151 23.18 -33.69 -15.31
N ARG A 152 22.85 -34.24 -14.15
CA ARG A 152 22.19 -33.53 -13.05
C ARG A 152 23.09 -32.46 -12.44
N GLY A 153 24.35 -32.76 -12.14
CA GLY A 153 25.33 -31.79 -11.63
C GLY A 153 25.53 -30.63 -12.60
N TRP A 154 25.71 -30.92 -13.90
CA TRP A 154 25.86 -29.90 -14.93
C TRP A 154 24.65 -28.96 -15.05
N PHE A 155 23.44 -29.51 -14.96
CA PHE A 155 22.20 -28.71 -14.98
C PHE A 155 22.12 -27.72 -13.80
N PHE A 156 22.52 -28.13 -12.60
CA PHE A 156 22.56 -27.22 -11.44
C PHE A 156 23.61 -26.12 -11.60
N PHE A 157 24.80 -26.41 -12.14
CA PHE A 157 25.81 -25.37 -12.40
C PHE A 157 25.31 -24.34 -13.40
N PHE A 158 24.68 -24.81 -14.48
CA PHE A 158 24.04 -23.94 -15.45
C PHE A 158 22.99 -23.04 -14.80
N LEU A 159 22.10 -23.60 -13.97
CA LEU A 159 21.00 -22.87 -13.37
C LEU A 159 21.49 -21.84 -12.33
N MET A 160 22.53 -22.17 -11.57
CA MET A 160 23.17 -21.26 -10.63
C MET A 160 23.82 -20.08 -11.36
N ASP A 161 24.60 -20.33 -12.42
CA ASP A 161 25.20 -19.27 -13.25
C ASP A 161 24.12 -18.42 -13.94
N PHE A 162 23.03 -19.03 -14.42
CA PHE A 162 21.90 -18.33 -15.03
C PHE A 162 21.23 -17.36 -14.05
N PHE A 163 20.87 -17.81 -12.85
CA PHE A 163 20.24 -16.94 -11.87
C PHE A 163 21.22 -15.92 -11.28
N LEU A 164 22.51 -16.23 -11.18
CA LEU A 164 23.53 -15.27 -10.79
C LEU A 164 23.64 -14.15 -11.82
N LEU A 165 23.72 -14.49 -13.11
CA LEU A 165 23.69 -13.49 -14.19
C LEU A 165 22.40 -12.67 -14.14
N TYR A 166 21.25 -13.33 -13.97
CA TYR A 166 19.95 -12.66 -13.86
C TYR A 166 19.94 -11.60 -12.76
N VAL A 167 20.42 -11.93 -11.55
CA VAL A 167 20.56 -10.96 -10.45
C VAL A 167 21.53 -9.84 -10.80
N LEU A 168 22.69 -10.16 -11.41
CA LEU A 168 23.68 -9.17 -11.81
C LEU A 168 23.11 -8.15 -12.81
N THR A 169 22.23 -8.57 -13.74
CA THR A 169 21.52 -7.60 -14.60
C THR A 169 20.62 -6.66 -13.80
N GLY A 170 19.93 -7.16 -12.77
CA GLY A 170 19.13 -6.36 -11.85
C GLY A 170 19.96 -5.36 -11.04
N VAL A 171 21.09 -5.79 -10.48
CA VAL A 171 22.04 -4.93 -9.76
C VAL A 171 22.63 -3.86 -10.69
N GLY A 172 23.01 -4.24 -11.91
CA GLY A 172 23.50 -3.31 -12.94
C GLY A 172 22.48 -2.21 -13.25
N LEU A 173 21.22 -2.58 -13.46
CA LEU A 173 20.13 -1.61 -13.65
C LEU A 173 19.89 -0.73 -12.40
N ALA A 174 20.04 -1.29 -11.19
CA ALA A 174 19.92 -0.54 -9.95
C ALA A 174 21.04 0.51 -9.78
N ILE A 175 22.26 0.18 -10.21
CA ILE A 175 23.39 1.11 -10.27
C ILE A 175 23.13 2.17 -11.34
N PHE A 176 22.76 1.77 -12.56
CA PHE A 176 22.47 2.67 -13.67
C PHE A 176 21.38 3.70 -13.34
N LYS A 177 20.33 3.26 -12.65
CA LYS A 177 19.24 4.10 -12.14
C LYS A 177 19.74 5.30 -11.32
N ARG A 178 20.88 5.17 -10.63
CA ARG A 178 21.44 6.25 -9.81
C ARG A 178 21.95 7.42 -10.65
N PHE A 179 22.37 7.16 -11.88
CA PHE A 179 22.83 8.18 -12.83
C PHE A 179 21.69 8.68 -13.73
N ARG A 180 20.78 7.80 -14.15
CA ARG A 180 19.70 8.12 -15.11
C ARG A 180 18.34 7.56 -14.68
N SER A 181 17.79 8.06 -13.57
CA SER A 181 16.50 7.57 -13.01
C SER A 181 15.29 7.74 -13.93
N ILE A 182 15.34 8.73 -14.84
CA ILE A 182 14.27 9.04 -15.79
C ILE A 182 14.05 7.89 -16.77
N VAL A 183 15.11 7.15 -17.14
CA VAL A 183 15.03 5.99 -18.05
C VAL A 183 14.19 4.87 -17.44
N LEU A 184 14.27 4.68 -16.11
CA LEU A 184 13.40 3.75 -15.38
C LEU A 184 12.03 4.37 -15.02
N GLY A 185 11.71 5.52 -15.61
CA GLY A 185 10.42 6.17 -15.50
C GLY A 185 10.15 6.87 -14.17
N MET A 186 11.18 7.23 -13.40
CA MET A 186 11.07 8.00 -12.15
C MET A 186 11.60 9.43 -12.32
N ARG A 187 10.75 10.43 -12.03
CA ARG A 187 11.15 11.84 -12.08
C ARG A 187 11.82 12.28 -10.78
N HIS A 188 11.34 11.78 -9.65
CA HIS A 188 11.87 12.09 -8.34
C HIS A 188 12.33 10.83 -7.60
N THR A 189 13.47 10.91 -6.93
CA THR A 189 14.04 9.83 -6.12
C THR A 189 14.20 10.26 -4.67
N THR A 190 14.14 9.29 -3.76
CA THR A 190 14.34 9.55 -2.33
C THR A 190 15.81 9.67 -1.98
N LYS A 191 16.18 10.60 -1.10
CA LYS A 191 17.53 10.66 -0.53
C LYS A 191 17.73 9.55 0.52
N PRO A 192 18.76 8.70 0.40
CA PRO A 192 19.06 7.64 1.36
C PRO A 192 19.70 8.18 2.65
N SER A 193 19.41 7.56 3.79
CA SER A 193 20.11 7.75 5.06
C SER A 193 21.50 7.08 5.08
N LEU A 194 22.21 7.16 6.20
CA LEU A 194 23.48 6.45 6.37
C LEU A 194 23.28 4.93 6.36
N ALA A 195 22.36 4.42 7.19
CA ALA A 195 22.01 2.99 7.20
C ALA A 195 21.52 2.50 5.83
N ASP A 196 20.72 3.30 5.12
CA ASP A 196 20.30 2.98 3.75
C ASP A 196 21.49 2.88 2.79
N ARG A 197 22.53 3.71 2.96
CA ARG A 197 23.73 3.68 2.11
C ARG A 197 24.56 2.44 2.40
N VAL A 198 24.78 2.10 3.67
CA VAL A 198 25.51 0.88 4.06
C VAL A 198 24.81 -0.34 3.47
N ALA A 199 23.51 -0.52 3.75
CA ALA A 199 22.75 -1.65 3.23
C ALA A 199 22.70 -1.66 1.68
N LEU A 200 22.57 -0.51 1.02
CA LEU A 200 22.57 -0.41 -0.44
C LEU A 200 23.89 -0.88 -1.05
N TYR A 201 25.02 -0.38 -0.55
CA TYR A 201 26.33 -0.72 -1.09
C TYR A 201 26.70 -2.17 -0.78
N SER A 202 26.36 -2.67 0.41
CA SER A 202 26.50 -4.09 0.71
C SER A 202 25.69 -4.95 -0.28
N LEU A 203 24.41 -4.60 -0.52
CA LEU A 203 23.58 -5.32 -1.49
C LEU A 203 24.15 -5.33 -2.91
N TRP A 204 24.73 -4.20 -3.35
CA TRP A 204 25.37 -4.11 -4.67
C TRP A 204 26.64 -4.94 -4.79
N MET A 205 27.37 -5.16 -3.68
CA MET A 205 28.62 -5.93 -3.68
C MET A 205 28.42 -7.42 -3.43
N ILE A 206 27.32 -7.85 -2.80
CA ILE A 206 27.01 -9.27 -2.50
C ILE A 206 27.16 -10.15 -3.76
N PHE A 207 26.49 -9.81 -4.87
CA PHE A 207 26.48 -10.67 -6.05
C PHE A 207 27.75 -10.60 -6.91
N PRO A 208 28.38 -9.42 -7.12
CA PRO A 208 29.71 -9.37 -7.71
C PRO A 208 30.76 -10.14 -6.89
N LEU A 209 30.78 -9.99 -5.56
CA LEU A 209 31.70 -10.74 -4.70
C LEU A 209 31.39 -12.24 -4.73
N ARG A 210 30.12 -12.64 -4.83
CA ARG A 210 29.73 -14.04 -5.03
C ARG A 210 30.29 -14.59 -6.34
N LEU A 211 30.08 -13.88 -7.45
CA LEU A 211 30.63 -14.27 -8.75
C LEU A 211 32.14 -14.45 -8.67
N LEU A 212 32.85 -13.50 -8.05
CA LEU A 212 34.29 -13.60 -7.87
C LEU A 212 34.68 -14.81 -7.00
N ALA A 213 34.02 -15.00 -5.86
CA ALA A 213 34.30 -16.09 -4.93
C ALA A 213 34.09 -17.47 -5.57
N GLU A 214 32.96 -17.65 -6.27
CA GLU A 214 32.63 -18.88 -6.98
C GLU A 214 33.57 -19.09 -8.17
N SER A 215 33.93 -18.05 -8.92
CA SER A 215 34.90 -18.16 -10.03
C SER A 215 36.27 -18.64 -9.54
N PHE A 216 36.82 -18.08 -8.45
CA PHE A 216 38.10 -18.53 -7.88
C PHE A 216 38.09 -19.99 -7.38
N THR A 217 36.91 -20.58 -7.19
CA THR A 217 36.76 -21.98 -6.78
C THR A 217 36.23 -22.88 -7.89
N ALA A 218 35.98 -22.35 -9.10
CA ALA A 218 35.34 -23.06 -10.20
C ALA A 218 36.14 -24.30 -10.65
N ASP A 219 37.48 -24.25 -10.61
CA ASP A 219 38.34 -25.39 -10.93
C ASP A 219 38.21 -26.55 -9.93
N LEU A 220 37.73 -26.27 -8.71
CA LEU A 220 37.63 -27.24 -7.62
C LEU A 220 36.20 -27.72 -7.39
N SER A 221 35.24 -26.79 -7.39
CA SER A 221 33.85 -27.03 -7.00
C SER A 221 32.87 -26.97 -8.17
N GLY A 222 33.38 -26.88 -9.40
CA GLY A 222 32.61 -26.82 -10.63
C GLY A 222 31.99 -25.44 -10.91
N GLY A 223 31.80 -25.15 -12.19
CA GLY A 223 31.16 -23.94 -12.70
C GLY A 223 30.56 -24.17 -14.10
N SER A 224 29.94 -23.14 -14.67
CA SER A 224 29.34 -23.21 -16.02
C SER A 224 29.79 -22.02 -16.88
N PHE A 225 28.90 -21.46 -17.67
CA PHE A 225 29.19 -20.44 -18.69
C PHE A 225 29.57 -19.06 -18.13
N LEU A 226 29.33 -18.78 -16.84
CA LEU A 226 29.63 -17.49 -16.24
C LEU A 226 30.89 -17.58 -15.36
N THR A 227 30.93 -18.56 -14.46
CA THR A 227 32.00 -18.68 -13.45
C THR A 227 33.32 -19.18 -14.04
N VAL A 228 33.30 -20.13 -14.97
CA VAL A 228 34.52 -20.69 -15.58
C VAL A 228 35.26 -19.65 -16.46
N PRO A 229 34.60 -18.91 -17.37
CA PRO A 229 35.29 -17.88 -18.16
C PRO A 229 35.87 -16.75 -17.30
N VAL A 230 35.17 -16.34 -16.25
CA VAL A 230 35.66 -15.32 -15.31
C VAL A 230 36.88 -15.84 -14.54
N ASN A 231 36.90 -17.11 -14.18
CA ASN A 231 38.07 -17.75 -13.56
C ASN A 231 39.29 -17.71 -14.49
N HIS A 232 39.15 -18.10 -15.76
CA HIS A 232 40.24 -18.02 -16.74
C HIS A 232 40.76 -16.60 -16.94
N LEU A 233 39.85 -15.61 -16.98
CA LEU A 233 40.22 -14.21 -17.07
C LEU A 233 41.08 -13.77 -15.86
N TRP A 234 40.78 -14.27 -14.67
CA TRP A 234 41.57 -13.94 -13.47
C TRP A 234 42.92 -14.63 -13.38
N HIS A 235 43.00 -15.90 -13.75
CA HIS A 235 44.28 -16.58 -13.86
C HIS A 235 45.21 -15.85 -14.85
N TRP A 236 44.64 -15.29 -15.93
CA TRP A 236 45.38 -14.46 -16.87
C TRP A 236 45.87 -13.12 -16.28
N ILE A 237 45.08 -12.45 -15.43
CA ILE A 237 45.40 -11.11 -14.88
C ILE A 237 46.30 -11.19 -13.63
N PHE A 238 46.05 -12.13 -12.73
CA PHE A 238 46.66 -12.18 -11.40
C PHE A 238 47.58 -13.39 -11.18
N GLY A 239 47.63 -14.34 -12.14
CA GLY A 239 48.35 -15.62 -12.01
C GLY A 239 47.73 -16.55 -10.96
N ASP A 240 48.44 -17.64 -10.61
CA ASP A 240 47.98 -18.66 -9.63
C ASP A 240 47.97 -18.18 -8.16
N LYS A 241 48.13 -16.87 -7.91
CA LYS A 241 48.15 -16.35 -6.54
C LYS A 241 46.78 -16.53 -5.91
N LEU A 242 46.73 -17.32 -4.83
CA LEU A 242 45.53 -17.71 -4.08
C LEU A 242 44.84 -16.50 -3.40
N PHE A 243 44.14 -15.67 -4.17
CA PHE A 243 43.28 -14.60 -3.67
C PHE A 243 41.88 -15.10 -3.23
N PHE A 244 41.62 -16.41 -3.28
CA PHE A 244 40.30 -16.97 -2.98
C PHE A 244 39.84 -16.64 -1.54
N MET A 245 40.69 -16.79 -0.53
CA MET A 245 40.31 -16.53 0.88
C MET A 245 39.89 -15.08 1.16
N PRO A 246 40.66 -14.05 0.76
CA PRO A 246 40.23 -12.66 0.88
C PRO A 246 38.86 -12.37 0.25
N VAL A 247 38.55 -12.97 -0.90
CA VAL A 247 37.26 -12.75 -1.59
C VAL A 247 36.11 -13.41 -0.83
N TRP A 248 36.29 -14.63 -0.30
CA TRP A 248 35.29 -15.29 0.56
C TRP A 248 35.03 -14.51 1.86
N TRP A 249 36.08 -13.97 2.49
CA TRP A 249 35.95 -13.04 3.63
C TRP A 249 35.18 -11.79 3.23
N ALA A 250 35.53 -11.15 2.12
CA ALA A 250 34.83 -9.96 1.64
C ALA A 250 33.34 -10.23 1.39
N TYR A 251 33.02 -11.36 0.74
CA TYR A 251 31.64 -11.79 0.49
C TYR A 251 30.85 -11.99 1.79
N SER A 252 31.42 -12.72 2.75
CA SER A 252 30.80 -12.97 4.05
C SER A 252 30.62 -11.71 4.88
N ILE A 253 31.62 -10.83 4.95
CA ILE A 253 31.53 -9.52 5.61
C ILE A 253 30.42 -8.68 4.96
N CYS A 254 30.34 -8.69 3.64
CA CYS A 254 29.33 -7.94 2.89
C CYS A 254 27.90 -8.41 3.23
N LEU A 255 27.67 -9.72 3.27
CA LEU A 255 26.41 -10.31 3.73
C LEU A 255 26.11 -9.95 5.20
N GLY A 256 27.08 -10.11 6.08
CA GLY A 256 26.94 -9.78 7.51
C GLY A 256 26.54 -8.33 7.74
N LEU A 257 27.23 -7.39 7.07
CA LEU A 257 26.91 -5.96 7.11
C LEU A 257 25.52 -5.65 6.56
N PHE A 258 25.09 -6.33 5.49
CA PHE A 258 23.75 -6.16 4.93
C PHE A 258 22.66 -6.54 5.95
N PHE A 259 22.76 -7.72 6.58
CA PHE A 259 21.80 -8.16 7.58
C PHE A 259 21.83 -7.30 8.85
N ALA A 260 23.00 -6.86 9.30
CA ALA A 260 23.13 -5.97 10.46
C ALA A 260 22.53 -4.57 10.21
N ALA A 261 22.68 -4.04 8.99
CA ALA A 261 22.15 -2.71 8.64
C ALA A 261 20.64 -2.73 8.31
N MET A 262 20.08 -3.89 7.96
CA MET A 262 18.71 -4.02 7.47
C MET A 262 17.65 -3.43 8.43
N PRO A 263 17.65 -3.72 9.75
CA PRO A 263 16.61 -3.23 10.69
C PRO A 263 16.50 -1.71 10.76
N PHE A 264 17.61 -1.00 10.50
CA PHE A 264 17.69 0.46 10.59
C PHE A 264 17.53 1.16 9.23
N SER A 265 17.26 0.38 8.18
CA SER A 265 17.20 0.88 6.80
C SER A 265 15.81 0.67 6.19
N ARG A 266 15.59 1.23 5.00
CA ARG A 266 14.38 0.95 4.21
C ARG A 266 14.28 -0.50 3.72
N TYR A 267 15.35 -1.30 3.78
CA TYR A 267 15.35 -2.70 3.32
C TYR A 267 14.65 -3.65 4.29
N MET A 268 14.30 -3.19 5.49
CA MET A 268 13.43 -3.92 6.41
C MET A 268 12.07 -4.30 5.79
N HIS A 269 11.65 -3.61 4.73
CA HIS A 269 10.44 -3.98 3.97
C HIS A 269 10.50 -5.41 3.40
N ILE A 270 11.68 -5.94 3.06
CA ILE A 270 11.82 -7.29 2.47
C ILE A 270 11.16 -8.35 3.37
N LEU A 271 11.26 -8.16 4.69
CA LEU A 271 10.73 -9.11 5.68
C LEU A 271 9.37 -8.64 6.23
N THR A 272 9.18 -7.34 6.41
CA THR A 272 7.94 -6.79 6.98
C THR A 272 6.79 -6.71 5.99
N GLU A 273 7.06 -6.70 4.68
CA GLU A 273 6.03 -6.76 3.63
C GLU A 273 5.27 -8.09 3.64
N VAL A 274 5.96 -9.21 3.90
CA VAL A 274 5.34 -10.53 4.06
C VAL A 274 4.28 -10.49 5.15
N LEU A 275 4.64 -9.98 6.33
CA LEU A 275 3.73 -9.84 7.46
C LEU A 275 2.58 -8.87 7.17
N TRP A 276 2.88 -7.75 6.50
CA TRP A 276 1.87 -6.75 6.12
C TRP A 276 0.83 -7.32 5.15
N ILE A 277 1.24 -8.09 4.15
CA ILE A 277 0.31 -8.73 3.20
C ILE A 277 -0.68 -9.62 3.96
N LEU A 278 -0.21 -10.41 4.92
CA LEU A 278 -1.05 -11.27 5.73
C LEU A 278 -2.06 -10.45 6.57
N LEU A 279 -1.60 -9.40 7.26
CA LEU A 279 -2.44 -8.53 8.07
C LEU A 279 -3.50 -7.78 7.23
N ARG A 280 -3.10 -7.26 6.07
CA ARG A 280 -3.98 -6.56 5.13
C ARG A 280 -5.05 -7.49 4.56
N ASN A 281 -4.67 -8.71 4.17
CA ASN A 281 -5.61 -9.70 3.64
C ASN A 281 -6.56 -10.24 4.71
N ALA A 282 -6.18 -10.18 5.99
CA ALA A 282 -7.08 -10.42 7.12
C ALA A 282 -8.08 -9.26 7.38
N GLY A 283 -7.96 -8.14 6.66
CA GLY A 283 -8.85 -6.98 6.80
C GLY A 283 -8.61 -6.15 8.07
N ILE A 284 -7.43 -6.26 8.68
CA ILE A 284 -7.12 -5.55 9.93
C ILE A 284 -6.58 -4.15 9.59
N GLN A 285 -7.23 -3.13 10.12
CA GLN A 285 -6.88 -1.72 9.88
C GLN A 285 -6.11 -1.11 11.06
N PRO A 286 -5.21 -0.14 10.82
CA PRO A 286 -4.51 0.57 11.89
C PRO A 286 -5.46 1.43 12.74
N ARG A 287 -5.54 1.15 14.05
CA ARG A 287 -6.30 2.00 15.01
C ARG A 287 -5.48 3.16 15.59
N HIS A 288 -4.16 3.06 15.58
CA HIS A 288 -3.24 4.05 16.16
C HIS A 288 -2.11 4.32 15.17
N PRO A 289 -1.61 5.56 15.00
CA PRO A 289 -0.68 5.90 13.91
C PRO A 289 0.67 5.18 13.94
N ARG A 290 1.07 4.63 15.09
CA ARG A 290 2.40 4.00 15.28
C ARG A 290 2.42 2.76 16.18
N LYS A 291 1.26 2.20 16.55
CA LYS A 291 1.19 1.05 17.46
C LYS A 291 0.45 -0.10 16.78
N GLY A 292 0.84 -1.33 17.12
CA GLY A 292 0.24 -2.53 16.55
C GLY A 292 0.42 -2.57 15.04
N VAL A 293 -0.66 -2.82 14.30
CA VAL A 293 -0.65 -3.02 12.84
C VAL A 293 -0.02 -1.86 12.05
N ALA A 294 -0.14 -0.62 12.52
CA ALA A 294 0.50 0.53 11.89
C ALA A 294 2.03 0.39 11.83
N GLU A 295 2.64 -0.25 12.83
CA GLU A 295 4.09 -0.44 12.88
C GLU A 295 4.54 -1.35 11.73
N ALA A 296 3.85 -2.47 11.52
CA ALA A 296 4.13 -3.38 10.40
C ALA A 296 3.96 -2.68 9.04
N GLU A 297 2.88 -1.92 8.87
CA GLU A 297 2.62 -1.15 7.65
C GLU A 297 3.69 -0.08 7.39
N ILE A 298 4.09 0.66 8.43
CA ILE A 298 5.13 1.68 8.37
C ILE A 298 6.44 1.05 7.92
N TYR A 299 6.85 -0.10 8.46
CA TYR A 299 8.10 -0.78 8.08
C TYR A 299 8.03 -1.46 6.70
N ALA A 300 6.85 -1.86 6.24
CA ALA A 300 6.63 -2.41 4.90
C ALA A 300 6.88 -1.38 3.77
N CYS A 301 6.88 -0.07 4.05
CA CYS A 301 7.17 0.93 3.02
C CYS A 301 8.62 0.83 2.47
N SER A 302 8.80 0.37 1.23
CA SER A 302 10.13 0.28 0.60
C SER A 302 10.80 1.63 0.30
N SER A 303 10.10 2.75 0.50
CA SER A 303 10.56 4.09 0.08
C SER A 303 10.95 4.15 -1.40
N CYS A 304 10.22 3.43 -2.26
CA CYS A 304 10.49 3.32 -3.70
C CYS A 304 10.35 4.65 -4.46
N GLY A 305 9.52 5.57 -3.95
CA GLY A 305 9.33 6.91 -4.51
C GLY A 305 8.20 7.06 -5.53
N LEU A 306 7.45 6.01 -5.88
CA LEU A 306 6.31 6.10 -6.81
C LEU A 306 5.27 7.16 -6.38
N CYS A 307 5.03 7.28 -5.07
CA CYS A 307 4.14 8.30 -4.52
C CYS A 307 4.66 9.74 -4.69
N LEU A 308 5.95 9.96 -4.99
CA LEU A 308 6.48 11.30 -5.28
C LEU A 308 5.94 11.81 -6.61
N ASP A 309 6.08 11.03 -7.67
CA ASP A 309 5.67 11.46 -9.02
C ASP A 309 4.14 11.63 -9.14
N ALA A 310 3.41 10.96 -8.24
CA ALA A 310 1.96 10.98 -8.20
C ALA A 310 1.36 12.10 -7.34
N CYS A 311 2.12 12.62 -6.38
CA CYS A 311 1.60 13.54 -5.38
C CYS A 311 1.31 14.90 -6.03
N PRO A 312 0.07 15.44 -5.95
CA PRO A 312 -0.26 16.75 -6.53
C PRO A 312 0.56 17.89 -5.91
N MET A 313 1.02 17.73 -4.66
CA MET A 313 1.90 18.71 -4.02
C MET A 313 3.21 18.95 -4.77
N ASN A 314 3.66 17.95 -5.53
CA ASN A 314 4.98 17.98 -6.16
C ASN A 314 4.99 18.75 -7.49
N VAL A 315 3.86 19.37 -7.89
CA VAL A 315 3.86 20.43 -8.92
C VAL A 315 4.90 21.49 -8.60
N GLN A 316 5.09 21.79 -7.31
CA GLN A 316 6.18 22.64 -6.83
C GLN A 316 7.27 21.81 -6.15
N LYS A 317 8.52 21.98 -6.60
CA LYS A 317 9.67 21.24 -6.06
C LYS A 317 9.86 21.43 -4.55
N LYS A 318 9.56 22.62 -4.01
CA LYS A 318 9.66 22.93 -2.57
C LYS A 318 8.77 22.03 -1.69
N ASN A 319 7.70 21.48 -2.26
CA ASN A 319 6.67 20.71 -1.54
C ASN A 319 6.91 19.20 -1.57
N LEU A 320 7.99 18.72 -2.22
CA LEU A 320 8.35 17.29 -2.22
C LEU A 320 8.39 16.66 -0.83
N LYS A 321 8.82 17.44 0.17
CA LYS A 321 8.90 17.03 1.58
C LYS A 321 7.56 16.65 2.22
N TYR A 322 6.43 17.04 1.63
CA TYR A 322 5.08 16.75 2.15
C TYR A 322 4.47 15.44 1.63
N SER A 323 5.13 14.81 0.66
CA SER A 323 4.68 13.53 0.08
C SER A 323 4.71 12.37 1.08
N SER A 324 3.95 11.32 0.79
CA SER A 324 3.77 10.17 1.67
C SER A 324 5.07 9.45 2.05
N VAL A 325 6.06 9.35 1.16
CA VAL A 325 7.33 8.68 1.50
C VAL A 325 8.11 9.39 2.61
N TYR A 326 8.09 10.73 2.65
CA TYR A 326 8.72 11.47 3.73
C TYR A 326 7.90 11.41 5.02
N PHE A 327 6.57 11.43 4.92
CA PHE A 327 5.69 11.21 6.06
C PHE A 327 5.99 9.87 6.75
N ILE A 328 5.99 8.75 6.02
CA ILE A 328 6.30 7.43 6.57
C ILE A 328 7.73 7.37 7.14
N ARG A 329 8.70 8.02 6.47
CA ARG A 329 10.07 8.13 6.99
C ARG A 329 10.13 8.84 8.34
N PHE A 330 9.38 9.93 8.52
CA PHE A 330 9.37 10.65 9.80
C PHE A 330 8.62 9.87 10.88
N LEU A 331 7.57 9.11 10.52
CA LEU A 331 6.93 8.15 11.43
C LEU A 331 7.93 7.12 11.97
N ARG A 332 8.77 6.52 11.11
CA ARG A 332 9.85 5.59 11.53
C ARG A 332 10.88 6.22 12.47
N ARG A 333 11.11 7.53 12.34
CA ARG A 333 12.12 8.27 13.11
C ARG A 333 11.53 8.99 14.32
N HIS A 334 10.25 8.81 14.61
CA HIS A 334 9.58 9.41 15.77
C HIS A 334 9.73 10.93 15.88
N ASN A 335 9.64 11.68 14.76
CA ASN A 335 9.76 13.14 14.75
C ASN A 335 8.40 13.85 14.73
N GLU A 336 7.73 14.00 15.88
CA GLU A 336 6.35 14.52 15.98
C GLU A 336 6.12 15.83 15.25
N LYS A 337 7.00 16.83 15.45
CA LYS A 337 6.83 18.17 14.88
C LYS A 337 6.73 18.14 13.35
N LYS A 338 7.61 17.37 12.69
CA LYS A 338 7.59 17.22 11.23
C LYS A 338 6.44 16.33 10.77
N ILE A 339 6.11 15.30 11.55
CA ILE A 339 5.00 14.38 11.24
C ILE A 339 3.69 15.18 11.15
N ASN A 340 3.39 16.01 12.15
CA ASN A 340 2.14 16.78 12.19
C ASN A 340 2.06 17.83 11.07
N ASP A 341 3.12 18.62 10.85
CA ASP A 341 3.16 19.59 9.73
C ASP A 341 2.93 18.92 8.36
N ILE A 342 3.55 17.75 8.15
CA ILE A 342 3.38 16.99 6.91
C ILE A 342 1.98 16.37 6.83
N ALA A 343 1.45 15.87 7.95
CA ALA A 343 0.11 15.30 8.03
C ALA A 343 -0.92 16.33 7.57
N ASP A 344 -0.88 17.54 8.12
CA ASP A 344 -1.89 18.59 7.92
C ASP A 344 -1.94 19.17 6.51
N LYS A 345 -0.83 19.13 5.76
CA LYS A 345 -0.78 19.58 4.36
C LYS A 345 -1.33 18.59 3.34
N CYS A 346 -1.59 17.35 3.74
CA CYS A 346 -2.09 16.32 2.80
C CYS A 346 -3.50 16.64 2.30
N LEU A 347 -3.73 16.58 0.99
CA LEU A 347 -5.06 16.73 0.38
C LEU A 347 -5.94 15.48 0.52
N MET A 348 -5.45 14.37 1.09
CA MET A 348 -6.21 13.13 1.28
C MET A 348 -6.91 12.64 -0.01
N CYS A 349 -6.21 12.71 -1.15
CA CYS A 349 -6.77 12.33 -2.45
C CYS A 349 -6.54 10.86 -2.83
N ASP A 350 -5.94 10.06 -1.96
CA ASP A 350 -5.63 8.63 -2.08
C ASP A 350 -4.79 8.17 -3.29
N LYS A 351 -4.27 9.11 -4.08
CA LYS A 351 -3.45 8.79 -5.25
C LYS A 351 -2.17 8.02 -4.89
N CYS A 352 -1.56 8.34 -3.75
CA CYS A 352 -0.38 7.63 -3.27
C CYS A 352 -0.67 6.20 -2.78
N HIS A 353 -1.88 5.96 -2.27
CA HIS A 353 -2.33 4.64 -1.83
C HIS A 353 -2.64 3.76 -3.04
N ALA A 354 -3.41 4.27 -4.01
CA ALA A 354 -3.75 3.57 -5.25
C ALA A 354 -2.52 3.15 -6.08
N LEU A 355 -1.42 3.90 -5.97
CA LEU A 355 -0.15 3.62 -6.66
C LEU A 355 0.85 2.79 -5.84
N CYS A 356 0.58 2.53 -4.56
CA CYS A 356 1.54 1.85 -3.70
C CYS A 356 1.58 0.34 -4.05
N PRO A 357 2.72 -0.21 -4.48
CA PRO A 357 2.81 -1.65 -4.79
C PRO A 357 2.59 -2.49 -3.52
N VAL A 358 3.13 -2.03 -2.40
CA VAL A 358 3.00 -2.66 -1.07
C VAL A 358 1.60 -2.45 -0.47
N GLY A 359 0.83 -1.48 -0.95
CA GLY A 359 -0.48 -1.12 -0.42
C GLY A 359 -0.44 -0.47 0.96
N VAL A 360 0.50 0.45 1.18
CA VAL A 360 0.54 1.31 2.37
C VAL A 360 -0.53 2.39 2.24
N ASP A 361 -1.44 2.47 3.20
CA ASP A 361 -2.47 3.49 3.37
C ASP A 361 -1.93 4.71 4.14
N ALA A 362 -1.06 5.46 3.46
CA ALA A 362 -0.55 6.71 4.00
C ALA A 362 -1.64 7.73 4.38
N PRO A 363 -2.76 7.88 3.63
CA PRO A 363 -3.90 8.69 4.05
C PRO A 363 -4.53 8.28 5.39
N ALA A 364 -4.78 6.98 5.63
CA ALA A 364 -5.28 6.50 6.91
C ALA A 364 -4.28 6.72 8.05
N LEU A 365 -2.99 6.47 7.82
CA LEU A 365 -1.92 6.79 8.80
C LEU A 365 -1.87 8.29 9.13
N ARG A 366 -2.18 9.17 8.18
CA ARG A 366 -2.28 10.62 8.44
C ARG A 366 -3.52 10.98 9.25
N ARG A 367 -4.68 10.37 8.98
CA ARG A 367 -5.89 10.58 9.79
C ARG A 367 -5.68 10.17 11.24
N THR A 368 -5.14 8.97 11.46
CA THR A 368 -4.84 8.45 12.80
C THR A 368 -3.80 9.30 13.53
N GLN A 369 -2.81 9.86 12.81
CA GLN A 369 -1.85 10.80 13.39
C GLN A 369 -2.49 12.14 13.75
N ARG A 370 -3.36 12.69 12.90
CA ARG A 370 -4.10 13.92 13.25
C ARG A 370 -4.97 13.70 14.49
N ALA A 371 -5.54 12.51 14.63
CA ALA A 371 -6.37 12.16 15.79
C ALA A 371 -5.61 12.17 17.12
N THR A 372 -4.30 11.92 17.13
CA THR A 372 -3.52 12.03 18.39
C THR A 372 -3.42 13.46 18.92
N VAL A 373 -3.71 14.46 18.10
CA VAL A 373 -3.69 15.88 18.49
C VAL A 373 -5.11 16.45 18.58
N ASN A 374 -5.94 16.17 17.58
CA ASN A 374 -7.21 16.89 17.39
C ASN A 374 -8.41 16.22 18.06
N ASN A 375 -8.33 14.94 18.41
CA ASN A 375 -9.45 14.21 19.02
C ASN A 375 -9.67 14.60 20.49
N SER A 376 -8.62 15.04 21.19
CA SER A 376 -8.68 15.48 22.59
C SER A 376 -9.20 16.91 22.78
N LEU A 377 -9.53 17.62 21.70
CA LEU A 377 -10.08 18.97 21.79
C LEU A 377 -11.55 18.92 22.26
N PRO A 378 -12.01 19.88 23.09
CA PRO A 378 -13.41 19.94 23.49
C PRO A 378 -14.30 20.37 22.32
N TYR A 379 -15.49 19.79 22.23
CA TYR A 379 -16.50 20.09 21.22
C TYR A 379 -17.86 20.31 21.89
N ASP A 380 -18.61 21.28 21.36
CA ASP A 380 -20.02 21.45 21.70
C ASP A 380 -20.89 20.66 20.72
N TYR A 381 -21.81 19.86 21.25
CA TYR A 381 -22.75 19.03 20.50
C TYR A 381 -24.21 19.47 20.68
N SER A 382 -24.44 20.63 21.30
CA SER A 382 -25.78 21.20 21.54
C SER A 382 -26.64 21.22 20.27
N TYR A 383 -26.05 21.59 19.13
CA TYR A 383 -26.71 21.64 17.83
C TYR A 383 -27.15 20.28 17.26
N LEU A 384 -26.66 19.16 17.80
CA LEU A 384 -27.05 17.80 17.39
C LEU A 384 -28.25 17.26 18.20
N LYS A 385 -28.60 17.93 19.31
CA LYS A 385 -29.65 17.49 20.24
C LYS A 385 -31.01 18.11 19.96
N ALA A 386 -31.09 19.10 19.07
CA ALA A 386 -32.37 19.56 18.57
C ALA A 386 -32.99 18.40 17.78
N ASP A 387 -34.17 17.93 18.22
CA ASP A 387 -35.03 17.06 17.43
C ASP A 387 -35.30 17.79 16.12
N CYS A 388 -34.46 17.60 15.11
CA CYS A 388 -34.63 18.21 13.81
C CYS A 388 -35.78 17.44 13.16
N PRO A 389 -37.01 17.99 13.14
CA PRO A 389 -38.13 17.27 12.59
C PRO A 389 -37.89 17.24 11.09
N ILE A 390 -37.95 16.04 10.50
CA ILE A 390 -37.97 15.91 9.06
C ILE A 390 -39.24 16.60 8.56
N GLY A 391 -39.13 17.86 8.14
CA GLY A 391 -40.18 18.60 7.44
C GLY A 391 -41.25 19.28 8.29
N SER A 392 -40.92 20.00 9.38
CA SER A 392 -41.87 20.98 9.94
C SER A 392 -41.85 22.27 9.11
N VAL A 393 -42.76 22.36 8.15
CA VAL A 393 -43.17 23.61 7.51
C VAL A 393 -43.84 24.48 8.58
N ALA A 394 -43.14 25.47 9.14
CA ALA A 394 -43.69 26.73 9.65
C ALA A 394 -42.58 27.58 10.32
N SER A 395 -42.23 28.68 9.64
CA SER A 395 -41.82 29.98 10.20
C SER A 395 -40.98 30.01 11.48
N ALA A 396 -39.70 30.35 11.36
CA ALA A 396 -38.91 30.90 12.46
C ALA A 396 -38.46 32.34 12.12
N SER A 397 -39.17 33.30 12.70
CA SER A 397 -38.72 34.66 12.90
C SER A 397 -37.65 34.72 14.00
N SER A 398 -36.56 35.42 13.69
CA SER A 398 -35.77 36.28 14.59
C SER A 398 -35.27 35.74 15.95
N ALA A 399 -33.93 35.60 16.00
CA ALA A 399 -33.03 36.41 16.82
C ALA A 399 -32.33 35.79 18.05
N THR A 400 -31.04 36.17 18.11
CA THR A 400 -30.17 36.47 19.27
C THR A 400 -29.53 35.34 20.08
N ALA A 401 -28.19 35.39 20.10
CA ALA A 401 -27.30 34.82 21.11
C ALA A 401 -27.02 35.88 22.22
N PRO A 402 -26.18 35.63 23.24
CA PRO A 402 -25.76 34.37 23.88
C PRO A 402 -25.90 34.39 25.43
N ALA A 403 -25.72 33.27 26.12
CA ALA A 403 -25.25 33.27 27.51
C ALA A 403 -24.54 31.97 27.91
N SER A 404 -23.43 32.15 28.62
CA SER A 404 -22.52 31.21 29.26
C SER A 404 -23.18 30.31 30.32
N VAL A 405 -22.82 29.03 30.39
CA VAL A 405 -22.88 28.25 31.65
C VAL A 405 -21.69 27.30 31.77
N THR A 406 -21.13 27.33 32.97
CA THR A 406 -20.01 26.59 33.54
C THR A 406 -20.27 25.10 33.72
N GLY A 407 -19.18 24.34 33.88
CA GLY A 407 -19.18 22.88 33.81
C GLY A 407 -19.85 22.14 34.97
N SER A 408 -20.14 20.87 34.73
CA SER A 408 -19.98 19.81 35.72
C SER A 408 -19.83 18.47 35.01
N SER A 409 -18.87 17.70 35.52
CA SER A 409 -18.46 16.37 35.12
C SER A 409 -19.35 15.30 35.76
N HIS A 410 -19.89 14.35 35.00
CA HIS A 410 -20.33 13.06 35.54
C HIS A 410 -20.12 11.91 34.54
N PRO A 411 -19.89 10.68 35.04
CA PRO A 411 -19.24 9.59 34.31
C PRO A 411 -20.23 8.75 33.49
N ALA A 412 -19.70 8.14 32.43
CA ALA A 412 -20.39 7.18 31.60
C ALA A 412 -20.87 5.96 32.41
N THR A 413 -22.16 5.66 32.32
CA THR A 413 -22.77 4.39 32.73
C THR A 413 -23.44 3.77 31.51
N GLU A 414 -23.14 2.50 31.28
CA GLU A 414 -23.66 1.67 30.18
C GLU A 414 -25.19 1.46 30.31
N PRO A 415 -25.98 1.53 29.23
CA PRO A 415 -27.36 1.09 29.27
C PRO A 415 -27.47 -0.39 28.90
N THR A 416 -28.05 -1.14 29.84
CA THR A 416 -28.55 -2.51 29.70
C THR A 416 -29.69 -2.59 28.68
N HIS A 417 -29.59 -3.52 27.74
CA HIS A 417 -30.63 -3.84 26.76
C HIS A 417 -31.73 -4.71 27.41
N SER A 418 -32.97 -4.20 27.46
CA SER A 418 -34.17 -5.04 27.57
C SER A 418 -34.90 -5.03 26.24
N VAL A 419 -35.04 -6.22 25.66
CA VAL A 419 -35.74 -6.48 24.40
C VAL A 419 -37.21 -6.72 24.72
N THR A 420 -38.10 -5.91 24.18
CA THR A 420 -39.52 -6.23 24.05
C THR A 420 -39.88 -6.21 22.57
N GLU A 421 -40.48 -7.31 22.11
CA GLU A 421 -40.89 -7.55 20.73
C GLU A 421 -41.97 -6.56 20.27
N PRO A 422 -41.97 -6.09 19.00
CA PRO A 422 -43.09 -5.32 18.47
C PRO A 422 -44.19 -6.24 17.94
N ALA A 423 -45.43 -5.95 18.35
CA ALA A 423 -46.65 -6.55 17.83
C ALA A 423 -46.86 -6.21 16.35
N GLU A 424 -47.34 -7.20 15.58
CA GLU A 424 -47.68 -7.09 14.17
C GLU A 424 -48.84 -6.11 13.93
N VAL A 425 -48.61 -5.10 13.10
CA VAL A 425 -49.67 -4.30 12.48
C VAL A 425 -49.62 -4.52 10.98
N THR A 426 -50.57 -5.32 10.49
CA THR A 426 -50.85 -5.47 9.06
C THR A 426 -51.70 -4.29 8.60
N SER A 427 -51.17 -3.48 7.68
CA SER A 427 -52.01 -2.57 6.90
C SER A 427 -51.54 -2.54 5.44
N ASN A 428 -52.50 -2.80 4.55
CA ASN A 428 -52.38 -2.79 3.10
C ASN A 428 -51.91 -1.42 2.61
N ILE A 429 -50.75 -1.36 1.93
CA ILE A 429 -50.27 -0.16 1.26
C ILE A 429 -50.37 -0.35 -0.26
N GLN A 430 -51.29 0.38 -0.88
CA GLN A 430 -51.31 0.66 -2.32
C GLN A 430 -49.93 1.19 -2.76
N LYS A 431 -49.41 0.71 -3.90
CA LYS A 431 -48.11 1.10 -4.47
C LYS A 431 -48.03 2.62 -4.73
N SER A 432 -47.63 3.41 -3.73
CA SER A 432 -47.01 4.71 -3.95
C SER A 432 -45.53 4.47 -4.29
N GLY A 433 -44.97 5.30 -5.17
CA GLY A 433 -43.55 5.21 -5.53
C GLY A 433 -42.64 5.25 -4.29
N GLU A 434 -41.47 4.61 -4.39
CA GLU A 434 -40.49 4.61 -3.31
C GLU A 434 -40.08 6.05 -2.94
N LYS A 435 -40.23 6.41 -1.67
CA LYS A 435 -39.85 7.72 -1.14
C LYS A 435 -38.33 7.79 -0.95
N VAL A 436 -37.72 8.86 -1.46
CA VAL A 436 -36.27 9.05 -1.49
C VAL A 436 -35.83 10.13 -0.50
N ILE A 437 -34.69 9.98 0.15
CA ILE A 437 -34.03 11.10 0.85
C ILE A 437 -33.03 11.75 -0.09
N TYR A 438 -33.08 13.05 -0.22
CA TYR A 438 -32.03 13.86 -0.85
C TYR A 438 -31.21 14.57 0.22
N PHE A 439 -29.90 14.38 0.19
CA PHE A 439 -28.96 15.09 1.04
C PHE A 439 -27.90 15.78 0.19
N ALA A 440 -27.90 17.11 0.20
CA ALA A 440 -27.05 17.92 -0.68
C ALA A 440 -25.62 18.05 -0.13
N GLY A 441 -25.48 18.24 1.18
CA GLY A 441 -24.22 18.48 1.87
C GLY A 441 -23.68 19.90 1.68
N CYS A 442 -22.73 20.28 2.55
CA CYS A 442 -22.25 21.66 2.65
C CYS A 442 -21.68 22.25 1.34
N MET A 443 -20.90 21.47 0.58
CA MET A 443 -20.31 21.95 -0.67
C MET A 443 -21.36 22.24 -1.75
N THR A 444 -22.46 21.49 -1.77
CA THR A 444 -23.56 21.70 -2.70
C THR A 444 -24.36 22.95 -2.31
N HIS A 445 -24.55 23.20 -1.00
CA HIS A 445 -25.17 24.44 -0.51
C HIS A 445 -24.36 25.69 -0.87
N LEU A 446 -23.03 25.60 -0.94
CA LEU A 446 -22.17 26.67 -1.47
C LEU A 446 -22.30 26.87 -2.99
N THR A 447 -22.95 25.93 -3.70
CA THR A 447 -23.18 25.98 -5.15
C THR A 447 -24.66 25.72 -5.48
N PRO A 448 -25.59 26.64 -5.16
CA PRO A 448 -27.04 26.38 -5.24
C PRO A 448 -27.57 25.98 -6.62
N ARG A 449 -26.81 26.25 -7.68
CA ARG A 449 -27.13 25.79 -9.05
C ARG A 449 -27.24 24.27 -9.13
N ILE A 450 -26.45 23.53 -8.35
CA ILE A 450 -26.52 22.06 -8.32
C ILE A 450 -27.85 21.62 -7.71
N ILE A 451 -28.26 22.19 -6.58
CA ILE A 451 -29.55 21.91 -5.92
C ILE A 451 -30.69 22.13 -6.90
N LYS A 452 -30.76 23.32 -7.51
CA LYS A 452 -31.80 23.67 -8.50
C LYS A 452 -31.83 22.70 -9.68
N SER A 453 -30.68 22.15 -10.08
CA SER A 453 -30.60 21.20 -11.19
C SER A 453 -31.11 19.81 -10.79
N VAL A 454 -30.71 19.33 -9.61
CA VAL A 454 -31.19 18.03 -9.07
C VAL A 454 -32.70 18.07 -8.83
N GLU A 455 -33.24 19.13 -8.23
CA GLU A 455 -34.68 19.25 -7.98
C GLU A 455 -35.48 19.31 -9.29
N LYS A 456 -34.96 19.99 -10.32
CA LYS A 456 -35.58 19.98 -11.67
C LYS A 456 -35.64 18.57 -12.25
N VAL A 457 -34.56 17.80 -12.12
CA VAL A 457 -34.51 16.40 -12.58
C VAL A 457 -35.51 15.55 -11.81
N PHE A 458 -35.56 15.69 -10.48
CA PHE A 458 -36.49 14.93 -9.63
C PHE A 458 -37.94 15.24 -9.95
N LYS A 459 -38.27 16.54 -10.11
CA LYS A 459 -39.61 16.98 -10.49
C LYS A 459 -40.02 16.43 -11.86
N PHE A 460 -39.13 16.48 -12.85
CA PHE A 460 -39.41 15.96 -14.19
C PHE A 460 -39.61 14.43 -14.18
N ALA A 461 -38.79 13.71 -13.41
CA ALA A 461 -38.88 12.26 -13.29
C ALA A 461 -40.00 11.77 -12.33
N GLY A 462 -40.75 12.68 -11.70
CA GLY A 462 -41.81 12.35 -10.75
C GLY A 462 -41.32 11.66 -9.48
N VAL A 463 -40.12 11.99 -9.01
CA VAL A 463 -39.53 11.42 -7.79
C VAL A 463 -40.16 12.06 -6.55
N ASP A 464 -40.74 11.25 -5.66
CA ASP A 464 -41.16 11.69 -4.32
C ASP A 464 -39.95 11.67 -3.39
N TYR A 465 -39.54 12.85 -2.91
CA TYR A 465 -38.33 12.98 -2.10
C TYR A 465 -38.48 13.92 -0.90
N ILE A 466 -37.73 13.61 0.15
CA ILE A 466 -37.50 14.43 1.34
C ILE A 466 -36.13 15.07 1.20
N PHE A 467 -36.05 16.40 1.22
CA PHE A 467 -34.77 17.11 1.22
C PHE A 467 -34.27 17.30 2.66
N ALA A 468 -33.41 16.40 3.13
CA ALA A 468 -33.01 16.28 4.53
C ALA A 468 -32.29 17.51 5.09
N ASP A 469 -31.45 18.17 4.29
CA ASP A 469 -30.62 19.29 4.72
C ASP A 469 -30.97 20.60 4.02
N ARG A 470 -32.23 20.78 3.60
CA ARG A 470 -32.70 21.96 2.85
C ARG A 470 -32.42 23.28 3.56
N ASP A 471 -32.76 23.39 4.84
CA ASP A 471 -32.68 24.64 5.62
C ASP A 471 -31.39 24.74 6.44
N GLY A 472 -30.34 24.05 6.01
CA GLY A 472 -29.08 23.92 6.76
C GLY A 472 -29.12 22.72 7.70
N GLY A 473 -28.62 21.58 7.21
CA GLY A 473 -28.58 20.32 7.98
C GLY A 473 -27.24 20.05 8.66
N ILE A 474 -27.24 18.98 9.46
CA ILE A 474 -26.05 18.47 10.14
C ILE A 474 -25.02 18.03 9.08
N CYS A 475 -23.77 18.49 9.20
CA CYS A 475 -22.68 18.13 8.30
C CYS A 475 -22.54 16.60 8.16
N CYS A 476 -22.10 16.09 7.01
CA CYS A 476 -21.89 14.65 6.85
C CYS A 476 -20.80 14.04 7.77
N GLY A 477 -19.99 14.87 8.47
CA GLY A 477 -18.92 14.43 9.38
C GLY A 477 -17.55 14.24 8.72
N ARG A 478 -17.47 14.21 7.37
CA ARG A 478 -16.21 13.94 6.65
C ARG A 478 -15.10 14.97 6.91
N PRO A 479 -15.36 16.28 7.00
CA PRO A 479 -14.32 17.26 7.32
C PRO A 479 -13.70 17.02 8.71
N LEU A 480 -14.52 16.66 9.70
CA LEU A 480 -14.06 16.32 11.06
C LEU A 480 -13.18 15.07 11.04
N MET A 481 -13.63 14.02 10.34
CA MET A 481 -12.89 12.77 10.17
C MET A 481 -11.52 12.99 9.48
N LEU A 482 -11.50 13.79 8.42
CA LEU A 482 -10.25 14.14 7.72
C LEU A 482 -9.31 14.93 8.62
N ALA A 483 -9.84 15.83 9.45
CA ALA A 483 -9.06 16.57 10.45
C ALA A 483 -8.60 15.72 11.65
N GLY A 484 -8.96 14.44 11.73
CA GLY A 484 -8.64 13.57 12.87
C GLY A 484 -9.53 13.83 14.10
N LYS A 485 -10.62 14.58 13.95
CA LYS A 485 -11.63 14.83 15.00
C LYS A 485 -12.65 13.69 15.00
N THR A 486 -12.17 12.49 15.27
CA THR A 486 -12.90 11.22 15.05
C THR A 486 -14.16 11.14 15.92
N ASP A 487 -14.06 11.48 17.21
CA ASP A 487 -15.20 11.39 18.13
C ASP A 487 -16.29 12.38 17.73
N ALA A 488 -15.91 13.63 17.43
CA ALA A 488 -16.84 14.63 16.94
C ALA A 488 -17.49 14.25 15.59
N ALA A 489 -16.73 13.57 14.72
CA ALA A 489 -17.29 13.01 13.49
C ALA A 489 -18.33 11.92 13.79
N HIS A 490 -18.07 11.03 14.75
CA HIS A 490 -18.99 9.96 15.13
C HIS A 490 -20.30 10.49 15.73
N GLU A 491 -20.25 11.53 16.58
CA GLU A 491 -21.45 12.19 17.09
C GLU A 491 -22.31 12.76 15.95
N THR A 492 -21.66 13.43 15.00
CA THR A 492 -22.31 13.99 13.81
C THR A 492 -22.96 12.90 12.94
N ILE A 493 -22.23 11.80 12.72
CA ILE A 493 -22.70 10.63 11.95
C ILE A 493 -23.89 9.98 12.65
N SER A 494 -23.83 9.80 13.97
CA SER A 494 -24.90 9.21 14.77
C SER A 494 -26.20 10.02 14.69
N ALA A 495 -26.11 11.34 14.78
CA ALA A 495 -27.27 12.22 14.64
C ALA A 495 -27.92 12.12 13.25
N ASN A 496 -27.12 12.22 12.17
CA ASN A 496 -27.65 12.05 10.81
C ASN A 496 -28.19 10.64 10.56
N ARG A 497 -27.56 9.60 11.10
CA ARG A 497 -28.02 8.21 10.99
C ARG A 497 -29.41 8.05 11.60
N ARG A 498 -29.64 8.60 12.80
CA ARG A 498 -30.96 8.57 13.46
C ARG A 498 -32.03 9.24 12.59
N MET A 499 -31.75 10.43 12.08
CA MET A 499 -32.63 11.17 11.17
C MET A 499 -32.97 10.34 9.91
N ILE A 500 -31.96 9.75 9.27
CA ILE A 500 -32.16 9.02 8.02
C ILE A 500 -32.97 7.75 8.24
N LEU A 501 -32.65 6.97 9.28
CA LEU A 501 -33.36 5.74 9.61
C LEU A 501 -34.82 6.00 10.04
N SER A 502 -35.09 7.12 10.71
CA SER A 502 -36.46 7.48 11.12
C SER A 502 -37.34 8.00 9.98
N SER A 503 -36.77 8.29 8.80
CA SER A 503 -37.53 8.81 7.65
C SER A 503 -38.47 7.79 6.98
N GLY A 504 -38.23 6.49 7.18
CA GLY A 504 -38.94 5.40 6.49
C GLY A 504 -38.54 5.21 5.01
N CYS A 505 -37.61 6.01 4.48
CA CYS A 505 -37.12 5.89 3.10
C CYS A 505 -36.09 4.75 2.95
N ARG A 506 -36.07 4.12 1.77
CA ARG A 506 -35.14 3.03 1.44
C ARG A 506 -33.99 3.45 0.51
N THR A 507 -34.05 4.66 -0.05
CA THR A 507 -33.01 5.20 -0.93
C THR A 507 -32.55 6.57 -0.44
N LEU A 508 -31.24 6.75 -0.31
CA LEU A 508 -30.56 8.02 0.00
C LEU A 508 -29.75 8.47 -1.21
N VAL A 509 -30.08 9.65 -1.76
CA VAL A 509 -29.38 10.27 -2.89
C VAL A 509 -28.54 11.45 -2.42
N LEU A 510 -27.26 11.45 -2.81
CA LEU A 510 -26.26 12.42 -2.41
C LEU A 510 -25.71 13.17 -3.62
N SER A 511 -25.67 14.51 -3.60
CA SER A 511 -25.08 15.30 -4.69
C SER A 511 -23.57 15.55 -4.55
N CYS A 512 -23.02 15.32 -3.37
CA CYS A 512 -21.62 15.62 -3.06
C CYS A 512 -20.76 14.34 -2.96
N PRO A 513 -19.67 14.21 -3.74
CA PRO A 513 -18.70 13.11 -3.63
C PRO A 513 -18.14 12.87 -2.23
N ILE A 514 -17.89 13.95 -1.47
CA ILE A 514 -17.33 13.89 -0.11
C ILE A 514 -18.35 13.27 0.85
N CYS A 515 -19.63 13.65 0.71
CA CYS A 515 -20.72 13.06 1.48
C CYS A 515 -20.88 11.59 1.09
N TYR A 516 -20.98 11.28 -0.21
CA TYR A 516 -21.12 9.90 -0.71
C TYR A 516 -20.07 8.96 -0.12
N LYS A 517 -18.80 9.39 -0.07
CA LYS A 517 -17.73 8.59 0.53
C LYS A 517 -17.99 8.26 2.00
N ILE A 518 -18.28 9.25 2.83
CA ILE A 518 -18.45 8.98 4.27
C ILE A 518 -19.73 8.20 4.56
N PHE A 519 -20.82 8.45 3.83
CA PHE A 519 -22.06 7.68 3.96
C PHE A 519 -21.85 6.21 3.60
N LYS A 520 -21.03 5.94 2.56
CA LYS A 520 -20.68 4.57 2.17
C LYS A 520 -19.74 3.88 3.18
N ASP A 521 -18.77 4.62 3.71
CA ASP A 521 -17.71 4.04 4.56
C ASP A 521 -18.12 3.88 6.03
N GLU A 522 -18.75 4.90 6.62
CA GLU A 522 -18.83 5.05 8.09
C GLU A 522 -20.26 5.01 8.63
N TYR A 523 -21.28 5.32 7.82
CA TYR A 523 -22.66 5.46 8.33
C TYR A 523 -23.37 4.13 8.57
N ALA A 524 -22.95 3.05 7.91
CA ALA A 524 -23.50 1.69 8.04
C ALA A 524 -25.04 1.58 7.93
N LEU A 525 -25.70 2.36 7.05
CA LEU A 525 -27.17 2.45 6.97
C LEU A 525 -27.80 1.13 6.52
N GLU A 526 -28.34 0.35 7.47
CA GLU A 526 -28.98 -0.93 7.17
C GLU A 526 -30.30 -0.73 6.42
N GLY A 527 -30.51 -1.50 5.36
CA GLY A 527 -31.74 -1.43 4.55
C GLY A 527 -31.90 -0.18 3.69
N ILE A 528 -30.92 0.73 3.67
CA ILE A 528 -30.95 1.96 2.87
C ILE A 528 -29.87 1.89 1.78
N GLU A 529 -30.30 2.04 0.53
CA GLU A 529 -29.41 2.16 -0.61
C GLU A 529 -28.83 3.57 -0.71
N VAL A 530 -27.50 3.69 -0.70
CA VAL A 530 -26.80 4.97 -0.81
C VAL A 530 -26.32 5.17 -2.25
N LEU A 531 -26.84 6.21 -2.92
CA LEU A 531 -26.53 6.55 -4.30
C LEU A 531 -25.96 7.96 -4.41
N HIS A 532 -24.96 8.11 -5.28
CA HIS A 532 -24.61 9.43 -5.79
C HIS A 532 -25.63 9.85 -6.84
N TYR A 533 -25.95 11.14 -6.95
CA TYR A 533 -26.95 11.64 -7.89
C TYR A 533 -26.68 11.23 -9.35
N THR A 534 -25.41 11.06 -9.75
CA THR A 534 -25.09 10.52 -11.09
C THR A 534 -25.56 9.08 -11.29
N GLN A 535 -25.45 8.23 -10.26
CA GLN A 535 -25.94 6.85 -10.31
C GLN A 535 -27.46 6.82 -10.34
N PHE A 536 -28.09 7.68 -9.54
CA PHE A 536 -29.55 7.80 -9.51
C PHE A 536 -30.11 8.36 -10.81
N ILE A 537 -29.48 9.36 -11.42
CA ILE A 537 -29.86 9.88 -12.75
C ILE A 537 -29.71 8.80 -13.82
N ASN A 538 -28.66 7.99 -13.76
CA ASN A 538 -28.50 6.87 -14.70
C ASN A 538 -29.64 5.85 -14.55
N ARG A 539 -29.99 5.48 -13.31
CA ARG A 539 -31.15 4.63 -13.00
C ARG A 539 -32.44 5.22 -13.56
N LEU A 540 -32.74 6.49 -13.30
CA LEU A 540 -33.94 7.15 -13.82
C LEU A 540 -33.99 7.17 -15.36
N THR A 541 -32.82 7.20 -16.01
CA THR A 541 -32.71 7.09 -17.47
C THR A 541 -32.98 5.67 -17.96
N GLU A 542 -32.43 4.65 -17.28
CA GLU A 542 -32.68 3.24 -17.58
C GLU A 542 -34.14 2.84 -17.36
N GLU A 543 -34.79 3.42 -16.36
CA GLU A 543 -36.24 3.27 -16.10
C GLU A 543 -37.12 4.03 -17.09
N GLY A 544 -36.54 4.82 -18.01
CA GLY A 544 -37.28 5.62 -18.99
C GLY A 544 -37.99 6.86 -18.42
N LYS A 545 -37.78 7.19 -17.14
CA LYS A 545 -38.31 8.41 -16.48
C LYS A 545 -37.59 9.67 -16.94
N LEU A 546 -36.32 9.55 -17.35
CA LEU A 546 -35.57 10.58 -18.02
C LEU A 546 -35.28 10.17 -19.46
N LYS A 547 -35.50 11.09 -20.40
CA LYS A 547 -35.18 10.93 -21.81
C LYS A 547 -34.17 11.99 -22.21
N PRO A 548 -32.86 11.72 -22.04
CA PRO A 548 -31.82 12.67 -22.41
C PRO A 548 -31.87 12.96 -23.91
N VAL A 549 -31.62 14.22 -24.26
CA VAL A 549 -31.45 14.65 -25.66
C VAL A 549 -29.96 14.78 -25.91
N ALA A 550 -29.49 14.15 -26.99
CA ALA A 550 -28.10 14.25 -27.40
C ALA A 550 -27.77 15.69 -27.83
N GLY A 551 -26.63 16.18 -27.35
CA GLY A 551 -26.02 17.44 -27.77
C GLY A 551 -24.62 17.21 -28.32
N ASP A 552 -24.15 18.16 -29.12
CA ASP A 552 -22.84 18.09 -29.78
C ASP A 552 -21.71 18.78 -28.98
N GLU A 553 -22.02 19.30 -27.80
CA GLU A 553 -21.05 20.00 -26.96
C GLU A 553 -19.91 19.06 -26.56
N ARG A 554 -18.66 19.51 -26.76
CA ARG A 554 -17.47 18.74 -26.38
C ARG A 554 -17.16 18.97 -24.91
N ILE A 555 -17.31 17.94 -24.09
CA ILE A 555 -17.11 18.03 -22.65
C ILE A 555 -16.03 17.07 -22.16
N VAL A 556 -15.28 17.46 -21.14
CA VAL A 556 -14.38 16.55 -20.40
C VAL A 556 -14.93 16.33 -19.00
N TYR A 557 -14.91 15.08 -18.54
CA TYR A 557 -15.30 14.77 -17.17
C TYR A 557 -14.07 14.71 -16.25
N HIS A 558 -14.11 15.46 -15.16
CA HIS A 558 -13.11 15.41 -14.10
C HIS A 558 -13.51 14.42 -13.02
N ASP A 559 -12.87 13.23 -12.99
CA ASP A 559 -13.15 12.23 -11.96
C ASP A 559 -12.81 12.74 -10.53
N PRO A 560 -13.83 12.96 -9.66
CA PRO A 560 -13.58 13.41 -8.29
C PRO A 560 -12.89 12.32 -7.49
N CYS A 561 -11.89 12.70 -6.68
CA CYS A 561 -11.08 11.73 -5.95
C CYS A 561 -11.90 10.83 -4.98
N GLU A 562 -12.85 11.40 -4.24
CA GLU A 562 -13.69 10.66 -3.28
C GLU A 562 -14.72 9.75 -3.99
N LEU A 563 -15.30 10.18 -5.10
CA LEU A 563 -16.29 9.40 -5.87
C LEU A 563 -15.62 8.28 -6.69
N GLY A 564 -14.59 8.64 -7.44
CA GLY A 564 -13.84 7.72 -8.28
C GLY A 564 -12.92 6.82 -7.46
N ARG A 565 -11.77 7.32 -7.01
CA ARG A 565 -10.78 6.48 -6.31
C ARG A 565 -11.29 5.97 -4.97
N GLY A 566 -12.07 6.79 -4.26
CA GLY A 566 -12.59 6.44 -2.94
C GLY A 566 -13.74 5.44 -2.96
N CYS A 567 -14.62 5.48 -3.96
CA CYS A 567 -15.83 4.66 -3.99
C CYS A 567 -16.01 3.75 -5.21
N GLY A 568 -15.16 3.88 -6.24
CA GLY A 568 -15.20 3.10 -7.48
C GLY A 568 -16.20 3.58 -8.52
N VAL A 569 -16.82 4.75 -8.33
CA VAL A 569 -17.90 5.26 -9.21
C VAL A 569 -17.29 6.08 -10.35
N TYR A 570 -17.12 5.43 -11.50
CA TYR A 570 -16.53 6.02 -12.71
C TYR A 570 -17.43 5.93 -13.94
N LYS A 571 -18.28 4.90 -13.98
CA LYS A 571 -19.04 4.49 -15.16
C LYS A 571 -20.30 5.35 -15.31
N GLU A 572 -21.10 5.42 -14.26
CA GLU A 572 -22.41 6.06 -14.24
C GLU A 572 -22.35 7.56 -14.58
N PRO A 573 -21.38 8.37 -14.07
CA PRO A 573 -21.23 9.75 -14.52
C PRO A 573 -20.98 9.86 -16.04
N ARG A 574 -20.16 8.97 -16.61
CA ARG A 574 -19.88 8.98 -18.06
C ARG A 574 -21.05 8.51 -18.90
N GLU A 575 -21.82 7.53 -18.43
CA GLU A 575 -23.03 7.07 -19.13
C GLU A 575 -24.11 8.15 -19.18
N VAL A 576 -24.29 8.91 -18.10
CA VAL A 576 -25.21 10.05 -18.08
C VAL A 576 -24.71 11.15 -19.02
N LEU A 577 -23.43 11.53 -18.93
CA LEU A 577 -22.86 12.60 -19.73
C LEU A 577 -22.78 12.26 -21.22
N GLY A 578 -22.44 11.03 -21.57
CA GLY A 578 -22.34 10.57 -22.96
C GLY A 578 -23.68 10.51 -23.70
N LYS A 579 -24.81 10.53 -22.97
CA LYS A 579 -26.15 10.64 -23.56
C LYS A 579 -26.55 12.08 -23.93
N VAL A 580 -25.86 13.09 -23.40
CA VAL A 580 -26.20 14.51 -23.58
C VAL A 580 -25.11 15.32 -24.28
N ALA A 581 -23.89 14.81 -24.37
CA ALA A 581 -22.75 15.55 -24.90
C ALA A 581 -21.65 14.60 -25.43
N ASN A 582 -20.73 15.16 -26.21
CA ASN A 582 -19.57 14.44 -26.73
C ASN A 582 -18.42 14.44 -25.69
N LEU A 583 -18.22 13.29 -25.02
CA LEU A 583 -17.16 13.10 -24.03
C LEU A 583 -15.77 12.98 -24.67
N VAL A 584 -14.90 13.95 -24.40
CA VAL A 584 -13.48 13.90 -24.75
C VAL A 584 -12.66 13.44 -23.55
N LYS A 585 -11.55 12.74 -23.81
CA LYS A 585 -10.67 12.21 -22.75
C LYS A 585 -9.81 13.31 -22.13
N ALA A 586 -9.49 13.17 -20.84
CA ALA A 586 -8.42 13.95 -20.24
C ALA A 586 -7.06 13.26 -20.47
N ALA A 587 -5.94 13.98 -20.27
CA ALA A 587 -4.61 13.36 -20.34
C ALA A 587 -4.41 12.27 -19.27
N LYS A 588 -5.10 12.40 -18.13
CA LYS A 588 -5.22 11.40 -17.06
C LYS A 588 -6.65 11.41 -16.54
N GLU A 589 -7.32 10.28 -16.63
CA GLU A 589 -8.71 10.05 -16.23
C GLU A 589 -8.84 8.73 -15.45
N GLY A 590 -10.00 8.45 -14.86
CA GLY A 590 -10.26 7.22 -14.11
C GLY A 590 -9.42 7.12 -12.83
N ASP A 591 -8.77 5.98 -12.61
CA ASP A 591 -7.91 5.75 -11.45
C ASP A 591 -6.67 6.67 -11.45
N GLU A 592 -6.23 7.13 -12.63
CA GLU A 592 -5.10 8.04 -12.80
C GLU A 592 -5.47 9.53 -12.70
N SER A 593 -6.75 9.87 -12.52
CA SER A 593 -7.23 11.25 -12.40
C SER A 593 -6.41 12.08 -11.40
N VAL A 594 -6.22 13.36 -11.70
CA VAL A 594 -5.45 14.30 -10.88
C VAL A 594 -6.31 14.88 -9.75
N CYS A 595 -5.68 15.46 -8.71
CA CYS A 595 -6.43 16.16 -7.67
C CYS A 595 -6.63 17.62 -8.12
N CYS A 596 -7.85 18.14 -8.00
CA CYS A 596 -8.15 19.53 -8.32
C CYS A 596 -7.54 20.55 -7.33
N GLY A 597 -7.06 20.12 -6.17
CA GLY A 597 -6.54 21.01 -5.12
C GLY A 597 -7.59 21.58 -4.16
N GLY A 598 -8.89 21.42 -4.48
CA GLY A 598 -10.03 21.85 -3.66
C GLY A 598 -10.42 20.90 -2.53
N SER A 599 -9.59 19.91 -2.20
CA SER A 599 -9.91 18.95 -1.13
C SER A 599 -9.97 19.60 0.25
N LEU A 600 -10.95 19.18 1.05
CA LEU A 600 -11.09 19.48 2.48
C LEU A 600 -10.07 18.73 3.35
N GLY A 601 -9.28 17.83 2.76
CA GLY A 601 -8.29 17.04 3.46
C GLY A 601 -7.12 17.85 4.02
N SER A 602 -6.75 18.96 3.40
CA SER A 602 -5.64 19.80 3.87
C SER A 602 -6.12 20.87 4.83
N LEU A 603 -5.46 20.96 6.00
CA LEU A 603 -5.75 21.94 7.05
C LEU A 603 -4.93 23.24 6.92
N THR A 604 -3.76 23.19 6.27
CA THR A 604 -2.79 24.31 6.29
C THR A 604 -2.19 24.71 4.94
N LEU A 605 -2.59 24.06 3.84
CA LEU A 605 -2.13 24.41 2.49
C LEU A 605 -2.65 25.79 2.05
N ASP A 606 -1.72 26.67 1.68
CA ASP A 606 -2.01 28.03 1.25
C ASP A 606 -2.69 28.11 -0.12
N ALA A 607 -3.30 29.27 -0.41
CA ALA A 607 -4.04 29.50 -1.63
C ALA A 607 -3.18 29.48 -2.90
N ARG A 608 -1.90 29.91 -2.82
CA ARG A 608 -0.99 29.93 -4.00
C ARG A 608 -0.63 28.51 -4.41
N ASP A 609 -0.34 27.66 -3.44
CA ASP A 609 -0.03 26.26 -3.66
C ASP A 609 -1.27 25.51 -4.19
N ARG A 610 -2.47 25.81 -3.69
CA ARG A 610 -3.74 25.30 -4.24
C ARG A 610 -3.97 25.74 -5.69
N ALA A 611 -3.72 27.01 -6.01
CA ALA A 611 -3.86 27.53 -7.36
C ALA A 611 -2.94 26.79 -8.34
N LYS A 612 -1.68 26.54 -7.97
CA LYS A 612 -0.74 25.77 -8.81
C LYS A 612 -1.17 24.32 -9.06
N ILE A 613 -1.76 23.67 -8.05
CA ILE A 613 -2.34 22.33 -8.22
C ILE A 613 -3.54 22.38 -9.16
N THR A 614 -4.40 23.40 -9.00
CA THR A 614 -5.57 23.63 -9.85
C THR A 614 -5.17 23.88 -11.30
N GLU A 615 -4.20 24.77 -11.55
CA GLU A 615 -3.64 25.03 -12.89
C GLU A 615 -3.12 23.74 -13.55
N SER A 616 -2.35 22.93 -12.81
CA SER A 616 -1.88 21.64 -13.30
C SER A 616 -3.02 20.66 -13.59
N SER A 617 -4.12 20.72 -12.83
CA SER A 617 -5.31 19.89 -13.04
C SER A 617 -6.08 20.33 -14.27
N VAL A 618 -6.26 21.64 -14.46
CA VAL A 618 -6.91 22.22 -15.63
C VAL A 618 -6.12 21.88 -16.89
N GLY A 619 -4.79 21.98 -16.87
CA GLY A 619 -3.95 21.58 -18.02
C GLY A 619 -4.11 20.10 -18.41
N ASN A 620 -4.37 19.20 -17.45
CA ASN A 620 -4.69 17.80 -17.72
C ASN A 620 -6.05 17.62 -18.41
N LEU A 621 -7.05 18.41 -18.00
CA LEU A 621 -8.42 18.34 -18.51
C LEU A 621 -8.56 19.01 -19.89
N LEU A 622 -7.79 20.07 -20.14
CA LEU A 622 -7.81 20.81 -21.42
C LEU A 622 -7.02 20.12 -22.55
N ALA A 623 -6.36 18.99 -22.30
CA ALA A 623 -5.46 18.34 -23.26
C ALA A 623 -6.08 18.04 -24.64
N ASN A 624 -7.39 17.80 -24.69
CA ASN A 624 -8.13 17.51 -25.92
C ASN A 624 -9.12 18.62 -26.32
N ASN A 625 -8.91 19.86 -25.85
CA ASN A 625 -9.70 21.04 -26.17
C ASN A 625 -11.23 20.87 -25.96
N PRO A 626 -11.68 20.51 -24.74
CA PRO A 626 -13.11 20.54 -24.39
C PRO A 626 -13.64 21.98 -24.36
N GLN A 627 -14.92 22.15 -24.65
CA GLN A 627 -15.65 23.41 -24.44
C GLN A 627 -16.03 23.58 -22.96
N THR A 628 -16.40 22.50 -22.29
CA THR A 628 -16.82 22.50 -20.88
C THR A 628 -16.13 21.42 -20.07
N ILE A 629 -15.76 21.74 -18.83
CA ILE A 629 -15.27 20.79 -17.81
C ILE A 629 -16.43 20.47 -16.88
N VAL A 630 -16.72 19.18 -16.70
CA VAL A 630 -17.77 18.66 -15.82
C VAL A 630 -17.17 17.95 -14.62
#